data_AF-A0A5E4E623-F1
#
_entry.id   AF-A0A5E4E623-F1
#
_cell.length_a   1.000
_cell.length_b   1.000
_cell.length_c   1.000
_cell.angle_alpha   90.00
_cell.angle_beta   90.00
_cell.angle_gamma   90.00
#
_symmetry.space_group_name_H-M   'P 1'
#
loop_
_entity.id
_entity.type
_entity.pdbx_description
1 polymer ?
#
loop_
_entity_poly.entity_id
_entity_poly.type
_entity_poly.pdbx_seq_one_letter_code
_entity_poly.pdbx_strand_id
1 'polypeptide(L)'
;MSNDVHKPVRYGTSFKDGTDKIQFWRVFLKHYAHPLADWINTWPNNPSNYRETTGKYCKEVKKLSLEITEAITESLGIGPTYMSNKLEDGLQVITVNCYPPCPNPEIALGLPPHSDYSCLTIVLQSSPGLEIMHAEEGA
;
A
#
# COMPACT_ATOMS: atom_id res chain seq x y z
N MET A 1 11.73 -7.29 -15.26
CA MET A 1 10.80 -6.50 -14.41
C MET A 1 10.47 -5.19 -15.11
N SER A 2 9.30 -4.60 -14.88
CA SER A 2 8.92 -3.36 -15.59
C SER A 2 9.51 -2.13 -14.91
N ASN A 3 10.44 -1.45 -15.60
CA ASN A 3 11.00 -0.17 -15.16
C ASN A 3 10.06 1.01 -15.39
N ASP A 4 9.02 0.82 -16.19
CA ASP A 4 7.97 1.80 -16.43
C ASP A 4 7.12 1.99 -15.17
N VAL A 5 7.28 3.17 -14.55
CA VAL A 5 6.60 3.57 -13.32
C VAL A 5 5.12 3.86 -13.53
N HIS A 6 4.68 4.06 -14.77
CA HIS A 6 3.31 4.36 -15.16
C HIS A 6 2.48 3.09 -15.41
N LYS A 7 3.08 1.89 -15.37
CA LYS A 7 2.30 0.67 -15.52
C LYS A 7 1.31 0.48 -14.36
N PRO A 8 0.07 0.05 -14.66
CA PRO A 8 -0.98 -0.10 -13.66
C PRO A 8 -0.74 -1.27 -12.70
N VAL A 9 0.10 -2.23 -13.09
CA VAL A 9 0.58 -3.33 -12.25
C VAL A 9 2.10 -3.37 -12.31
N ARG A 10 2.73 -3.40 -11.14
CA ARG A 10 4.18 -3.38 -11.00
C ARG A 10 4.61 -4.45 -10.02
N TYR A 11 5.44 -5.35 -10.52
CA TYR A 11 6.26 -6.23 -9.71
C TYR A 11 7.67 -5.64 -9.64
N GLY A 12 8.18 -5.50 -8.42
CA GLY A 12 9.51 -4.97 -8.18
C GLY A 12 10.22 -5.78 -7.11
N THR A 13 11.52 -5.96 -7.30
CA THR A 13 12.45 -6.32 -6.24
C THR A 13 13.46 -5.18 -6.12
N SER A 14 14.08 -5.03 -4.96
CA SER A 14 15.16 -4.06 -4.80
C SER A 14 16.48 -4.51 -5.44
N PHE A 15 16.51 -5.70 -6.05
CA PHE A 15 17.60 -6.13 -6.93
C PHE A 15 17.44 -5.44 -8.29
N LYS A 16 17.56 -4.11 -8.32
CA LYS A 16 17.73 -3.38 -9.56
C LYS A 16 19.21 -3.25 -9.86
N ASP A 17 19.63 -3.89 -10.95
CA ASP A 17 20.61 -3.52 -11.99
C ASP A 17 21.89 -2.73 -11.61
N GLY A 18 22.24 -2.58 -10.33
CA GLY A 18 23.43 -1.87 -9.84
C GLY A 18 23.36 -0.33 -9.90
N THR A 19 22.24 0.27 -10.30
CA THR A 19 22.11 1.74 -10.44
C THR A 19 21.78 2.45 -9.13
N ASP A 20 21.02 1.80 -8.24
CA ASP A 20 20.67 2.34 -6.93
C ASP A 20 21.78 2.01 -5.93
N LYS A 21 22.40 3.04 -5.34
CA LYS A 21 23.49 2.87 -4.36
C LYS A 21 23.04 2.18 -3.06
N ILE A 22 21.75 2.20 -2.77
CA ILE A 22 21.13 1.63 -1.58
C ILE A 22 19.94 0.77 -2.03
N GLN A 23 19.92 -0.48 -1.57
CA GLN A 23 18.85 -1.44 -1.84
C GLN A 23 18.12 -1.77 -0.55
N PHE A 24 16.82 -2.01 -0.64
CA PHE A 24 15.97 -2.36 0.51
C PHE A 24 15.57 -3.84 0.46
N TRP A 25 15.48 -4.53 1.58
CA TRP A 25 15.25 -5.97 1.61
C TRP A 25 13.77 -6.34 1.40
N ARG A 26 13.23 -6.05 0.21
CA ARG A 26 11.81 -6.20 -0.11
C ARG A 26 11.56 -6.63 -1.56
N VAL A 27 10.54 -7.46 -1.71
CA VAL A 27 9.84 -7.75 -2.96
C VAL A 27 8.42 -7.22 -2.83
N PHE A 28 7.88 -6.62 -3.88
CA PHE A 28 6.52 -6.11 -3.83
C PHE A 28 5.75 -6.30 -5.13
N LEU A 29 4.43 -6.37 -4.97
CA LEU A 29 3.44 -6.29 -6.04
C LEU A 29 2.54 -5.08 -5.75
N LYS A 30 2.52 -4.12 -6.66
CA LYS A 30 1.70 -2.90 -6.57
C LYS A 30 0.71 -2.85 -7.73
N HIS A 31 -0.55 -2.55 -7.46
CA HIS A 31 -1.55 -2.32 -8.50
C HIS A 31 -2.68 -1.39 -8.06
N TYR A 32 -3.31 -0.72 -9.02
CA TYR A 32 -4.56 0.01 -8.78
C TYR A 32 -5.70 -0.97 -8.46
N ALA A 33 -6.65 -0.52 -7.64
CA ALA A 33 -7.76 -1.36 -7.19
C ALA A 33 -9.15 -0.73 -7.20
N HIS A 34 -9.26 0.59 -7.28
CA HIS A 34 -10.54 1.28 -7.44
C HIS A 34 -10.47 2.26 -8.61
N PRO A 35 -11.47 2.28 -9.52
CA PRO A 35 -12.63 1.37 -9.58
C PRO A 35 -12.26 -0.07 -9.94
N LEU A 36 -12.81 -1.07 -9.23
CA LEU A 36 -12.36 -2.47 -9.36
C LEU A 36 -12.49 -3.02 -10.78
N ALA A 37 -13.59 -2.69 -11.48
CA ALA A 37 -13.88 -3.19 -12.81
C ALA A 37 -12.81 -2.81 -13.84
N ASP A 38 -12.19 -1.64 -13.67
CA ASP A 38 -11.18 -1.12 -14.58
C ASP A 38 -9.84 -1.83 -14.41
N TRP A 39 -9.55 -2.31 -13.20
CA TRP A 39 -8.21 -2.80 -12.84
C TRP A 39 -8.11 -4.30 -12.69
N ILE A 40 -9.16 -5.01 -12.26
CA ILE A 40 -9.08 -6.42 -11.85
C ILE A 40 -8.51 -7.36 -12.93
N ASN A 41 -8.78 -7.05 -14.20
CA ASN A 41 -8.30 -7.85 -15.33
C ASN A 41 -6.81 -7.66 -15.63
N THR A 42 -6.19 -6.59 -15.12
CA THR A 42 -4.77 -6.32 -15.26
C THR A 42 -3.92 -7.05 -14.21
N TRP A 43 -4.53 -7.47 -13.10
CA TRP A 43 -3.83 -8.11 -11.98
C TRP A 43 -3.33 -9.52 -12.35
N PRO A 44 -2.38 -10.08 -11.58
CA PRO A 44 -1.95 -11.46 -11.76
C PRO A 44 -3.14 -12.45 -11.73
N ASN A 45 -3.06 -13.48 -12.58
CA ASN A 45 -4.01 -14.59 -12.61
C ASN A 45 -3.44 -15.86 -11.96
N ASN A 46 -2.21 -15.80 -11.43
CA ASN A 46 -1.58 -16.86 -10.66
C ASN A 46 -1.16 -16.29 -9.29
N PRO A 47 -1.62 -16.88 -8.17
CA PRO A 47 -2.53 -18.02 -8.08
C PRO A 47 -3.93 -17.70 -8.64
N SER A 48 -4.67 -18.73 -9.10
CA SER A 48 -5.95 -18.57 -9.81
C SER A 48 -7.02 -17.85 -8.99
N ASN A 49 -6.96 -17.96 -7.67
CA ASN A 49 -7.86 -17.29 -6.73
C ASN A 49 -7.42 -15.86 -6.34
N TYR A 50 -6.30 -15.35 -6.86
CA TYR A 50 -5.75 -14.05 -6.46
C TYR A 50 -6.76 -12.92 -6.72
N ARG A 51 -7.27 -12.82 -7.95
CA ARG A 51 -8.20 -11.74 -8.35
C ARG A 51 -9.47 -11.73 -7.52
N GLU A 52 -10.05 -12.90 -7.28
CA GLU A 52 -11.26 -13.03 -6.47
C GLU A 52 -11.01 -12.61 -5.02
N THR A 53 -9.97 -13.18 -4.40
CA THR A 53 -9.65 -12.96 -2.99
C THR A 53 -9.25 -11.50 -2.73
N THR A 54 -8.31 -10.98 -3.51
CA THR A 54 -7.86 -9.59 -3.42
C THR A 54 -8.98 -8.63 -3.80
N GLY A 55 -9.83 -8.97 -4.78
CA GLY A 55 -10.96 -8.14 -5.19
C GLY A 55 -11.98 -7.96 -4.07
N LYS A 56 -12.32 -9.04 -3.35
CA LYS A 56 -13.18 -8.97 -2.14
C LYS A 56 -12.53 -8.09 -1.07
N TYR A 57 -11.24 -8.33 -0.78
CA TYR A 57 -10.50 -7.53 0.20
C TYR A 57 -10.47 -6.04 -0.15
N CYS A 58 -10.22 -5.67 -1.42
CA CYS A 58 -10.16 -4.27 -1.86
C CYS A 58 -11.49 -3.54 -1.62
N LYS A 59 -12.62 -4.19 -1.90
CA LYS A 59 -13.96 -3.63 -1.67
C LYS A 59 -14.20 -3.35 -0.19
N GLU A 60 -13.93 -4.33 0.67
CA GLU A 60 -14.15 -4.18 2.12
C GLU A 60 -13.22 -3.13 2.73
N VAL A 61 -11.94 -3.10 2.33
CA VAL A 61 -11.00 -2.07 2.81
C VAL A 61 -11.36 -0.68 2.29
N LYS A 62 -11.90 -0.56 1.08
CA LYS A 62 -12.41 0.71 0.57
C LYS A 62 -13.58 1.20 1.42
N LYS A 63 -14.55 0.34 1.73
CA LYS A 63 -15.68 0.66 2.62
C LYS A 63 -15.18 1.11 4.00
N LEU A 64 -14.28 0.34 4.60
CA LEU A 64 -13.65 0.67 5.89
C LEU A 64 -12.93 2.03 5.85
N SER A 65 -12.21 2.33 4.77
CA SER A 65 -11.52 3.61 4.63
C SER A 65 -12.48 4.82 4.58
N LEU A 66 -13.66 4.64 3.99
CA LEU A 66 -14.70 5.66 4.00
C LEU A 66 -15.22 5.85 5.42
N GLU A 67 -15.66 4.78 6.09
CA GLU A 67 -16.20 4.82 7.46
C GLU A 67 -15.22 5.47 8.45
N ILE A 68 -13.92 5.11 8.40
CA ILE A 68 -12.89 5.72 9.24
C ILE A 68 -12.76 7.22 8.95
N THR A 69 -12.77 7.61 7.67
CA THR A 69 -12.59 9.02 7.32
C THR A 69 -13.80 9.86 7.72
N GLU A 70 -15.02 9.32 7.56
CA GLU A 70 -16.25 9.96 8.03
C GLU A 70 -16.19 10.20 9.55
N ALA A 71 -15.80 9.18 10.32
CA ALA A 71 -15.61 9.30 11.77
C ALA A 71 -14.55 10.35 12.15
N ILE A 72 -13.43 10.41 11.42
CA ILE A 72 -12.41 11.46 11.62
C ILE A 72 -13.02 12.84 11.38
N THR A 73 -13.70 13.06 10.25
CA THR A 73 -14.29 14.36 9.92
C THR A 73 -15.40 14.80 10.87
N GLU A 74 -16.19 13.85 11.38
CA GLU A 74 -17.19 14.09 12.42
C GLU A 74 -16.52 14.52 13.74
N SER A 75 -15.46 13.81 14.17
CA SER A 75 -14.72 14.15 15.38
C SER A 75 -14.06 15.54 15.35
N LEU A 76 -13.73 16.02 14.15
CA LEU A 76 -13.19 17.36 13.92
C LEU A 76 -14.29 18.44 13.81
N GLY A 77 -15.57 18.08 13.88
CA GLY A 77 -16.70 19.01 13.76
C GLY A 77 -16.93 19.55 12.34
N ILE A 78 -16.34 18.92 11.33
CA ILE A 78 -16.43 19.34 9.92
C ILE A 78 -17.62 18.67 9.22
N GLY A 79 -18.16 17.62 9.83
CA GLY A 79 -19.31 16.85 9.36
C GLY A 79 -18.89 15.57 8.64
N PRO A 80 -19.63 14.46 8.81
CA PRO A 80 -19.21 13.13 8.36
C PRO A 80 -19.05 13.01 6.84
N THR A 81 -19.84 13.76 6.06
CA THR A 81 -19.84 13.65 4.60
C THR A 81 -18.86 14.60 3.89
N TYR A 82 -18.05 15.35 4.64
CA TYR A 82 -17.18 16.38 4.09
C TYR A 82 -16.21 15.87 3.02
N MET A 83 -15.72 14.63 3.19
CA MET A 83 -14.75 14.01 2.27
C MET A 83 -15.33 12.86 1.44
N SER A 84 -16.59 12.44 1.65
CA SER A 84 -17.14 11.20 1.07
C SER A 84 -17.03 11.21 -0.47
N ASN A 85 -17.48 12.27 -1.15
CA ASN A 85 -17.39 12.35 -2.62
C ASN A 85 -15.94 12.28 -3.15
N LYS A 86 -15.00 12.99 -2.50
CA LYS A 86 -13.59 12.99 -2.92
C LYS A 86 -12.93 11.62 -2.73
N LEU A 87 -13.33 10.91 -1.68
CA LEU A 87 -12.81 9.58 -1.40
C LEU A 87 -13.49 8.52 -2.26
N GLU A 88 -14.80 8.61 -2.51
CA GLU A 88 -15.53 7.72 -3.41
C GLU A 88 -14.96 7.72 -4.83
N ASP A 89 -14.68 8.91 -5.37
CA ASP A 89 -14.02 9.11 -6.67
C ASP A 89 -12.50 8.88 -6.61
N GLY A 90 -11.94 8.75 -5.41
CA GLY A 90 -10.52 8.64 -5.15
C GLY A 90 -9.91 7.28 -5.51
N LEU A 91 -8.64 7.29 -5.93
CA LEU A 91 -7.90 6.09 -6.28
C LEU A 91 -7.57 5.22 -5.06
N GLN A 92 -7.74 3.91 -5.20
CA GLN A 92 -7.21 2.91 -4.27
C GLN A 92 -6.03 2.20 -4.92
N VAL A 93 -4.94 2.06 -4.18
CA VAL A 93 -3.74 1.33 -4.61
C VAL A 93 -3.42 0.27 -3.57
N ILE A 94 -3.21 -0.96 -4.03
CA ILE A 94 -2.75 -2.07 -3.19
C ILE A 94 -1.27 -2.26 -3.41
N THR A 95 -0.55 -2.46 -2.32
CA THR A 95 0.85 -2.88 -2.35
C THR A 95 1.04 -4.07 -1.41
N VAL A 96 1.32 -5.24 -1.99
CA VAL A 96 1.67 -6.46 -1.25
C VAL A 96 3.18 -6.48 -1.06
N ASN A 97 3.61 -6.54 0.20
CA ASN A 97 5.02 -6.54 0.58
C ASN A 97 5.45 -7.91 1.06
N CYS A 98 6.54 -8.42 0.51
CA CYS A 98 7.21 -9.62 0.98
C CYS A 98 8.63 -9.23 1.41
N TYR A 99 8.97 -9.58 2.65
CA TYR A 99 10.29 -9.37 3.23
C TYR A 99 10.91 -10.75 3.48
N PRO A 100 11.74 -11.27 2.55
CA PRO A 100 12.41 -12.55 2.73
C PRO A 100 13.34 -12.54 3.96
N PRO A 101 13.71 -13.70 4.51
CA PRO A 101 14.74 -13.77 5.55
C PRO A 101 16.02 -13.04 5.11
N CYS A 102 16.56 -12.18 5.97
CA CYS A 102 17.76 -11.41 5.70
C CYS A 102 18.96 -12.03 6.46
N PRO A 103 20.09 -12.35 5.80
CA PRO A 103 21.28 -12.87 6.48
C PRO A 103 21.88 -11.88 7.48
N ASN A 104 21.77 -10.58 7.22
CA ASN A 104 22.36 -9.51 8.05
C ASN A 104 21.29 -8.43 8.35
N PRO A 105 20.32 -8.70 9.25
CA PRO A 105 19.20 -7.79 9.50
C PRO A 105 19.61 -6.45 10.11
N GLU A 106 20.70 -6.40 10.88
CA GLU A 106 21.19 -5.17 11.55
C GLU A 106 21.64 -4.07 10.59
N ILE A 107 21.88 -4.39 9.33
CA ILE A 107 22.36 -3.45 8.30
C ILE A 107 21.41 -3.34 7.11
N ALA A 108 20.23 -3.95 7.19
CA ALA A 108 19.25 -4.00 6.11
C ALA A 108 17.90 -3.47 6.55
N LEU A 109 17.26 -2.66 5.70
CA LEU A 109 15.90 -2.18 5.90
C LEU A 109 14.98 -2.74 4.83
N GLY A 110 13.77 -3.17 5.20
CA GLY A 110 12.75 -3.59 4.23
C GLY A 110 12.18 -2.42 3.42
N LEU A 111 12.00 -1.26 4.05
CA LEU A 111 11.53 -0.01 3.48
C LEU A 111 12.30 1.14 4.13
N PRO A 112 12.67 2.21 3.41
CA PRO A 112 13.27 3.39 4.04
C PRO A 112 12.26 4.09 4.96
N PRO A 113 12.75 4.89 5.93
CA PRO A 113 11.92 5.86 6.64
C PRO A 113 11.21 6.77 5.63
N HIS A 114 9.89 6.93 5.78
CA HIS A 114 9.07 7.78 4.93
C HIS A 114 7.76 8.16 5.63
N SER A 115 7.06 9.12 5.03
CA SER A 115 5.64 9.37 5.29
C SER A 115 4.84 9.04 4.03
N ASP A 116 3.65 8.50 4.22
CA ASP A 116 2.77 8.16 3.11
C ASP A 116 2.19 9.42 2.44
N TYR A 117 2.05 9.37 1.12
CA TYR A 117 1.36 10.41 0.33
C TYR A 117 -0.17 10.20 0.28
N SER A 118 -0.66 9.05 0.72
CA SER A 118 -2.09 8.72 0.76
C SER A 118 -2.83 9.51 1.84
N CYS A 119 -4.13 9.72 1.63
CA CYS A 119 -5.01 10.27 2.66
C CYS A 119 -5.13 9.33 3.88
N LEU A 120 -5.21 8.02 3.63
CA LEU A 120 -5.28 6.98 4.65
C LEU A 120 -4.63 5.70 4.13
N THR A 121 -3.82 5.06 4.95
CA THR A 121 -3.22 3.75 4.67
C THR A 121 -3.72 2.74 5.70
N ILE A 122 -4.28 1.62 5.23
CA ILE A 122 -4.71 0.49 6.07
C ILE A 122 -3.75 -0.66 5.79
N VAL A 123 -3.02 -1.10 6.81
CA VAL A 123 -2.01 -2.16 6.69
C VAL A 123 -2.51 -3.43 7.36
N LEU A 124 -2.50 -4.54 6.63
CA LEU A 124 -2.64 -5.89 7.18
C LEU A 124 -1.26 -6.53 7.31
N GLN A 125 -0.85 -6.85 8.54
CA GLN A 125 0.47 -7.44 8.83
C GLN A 125 0.36 -8.93 9.14
N SER A 126 1.32 -9.71 8.62
CA SER A 126 1.47 -11.14 8.93
C SER A 126 2.67 -11.44 9.84
N SER A 127 3.54 -10.46 10.07
CA SER A 127 4.72 -10.56 10.92
C SER A 127 5.11 -9.20 11.51
N PRO A 128 5.84 -9.16 12.64
CA PRO A 128 6.39 -7.92 13.21
C PRO A 128 7.42 -7.25 12.26
N GLY A 129 7.62 -5.93 12.41
CA GLY A 129 8.65 -5.19 11.67
C GLY A 129 8.26 -3.78 11.19
N LEU A 130 7.02 -3.34 11.44
CA LEU A 130 6.66 -1.93 11.26
C LEU A 130 7.16 -1.12 12.45
N GLU A 131 7.90 -0.05 12.17
CA GLU A 131 8.39 0.92 13.14
C GLU A 131 7.85 2.30 12.78
N ILE A 132 7.56 3.11 13.79
CA ILE A 132 7.01 4.47 13.64
C ILE A 132 7.92 5.42 14.41
N MET A 133 8.37 6.49 13.74
CA MET A 133 9.08 7.58 14.39
C MET A 133 8.09 8.49 15.09
N HIS A 134 8.14 8.56 16.42
CA HIS A 134 7.29 9.45 17.21
C HIS A 134 7.82 10.89 17.15
N ALA A 135 6.91 11.86 17.09
CA ALA A 135 7.26 13.28 16.96
C ALA A 135 8.05 13.86 18.15
N GLU A 136 8.09 13.16 19.30
CA GLU A 136 8.77 13.61 20.51
C GLU A 136 10.27 13.21 20.55
N GLU A 137 10.74 12.36 19.65
CA GLU A 137 12.15 11.90 19.59
C GLU A 137 12.99 12.70 18.57
N GLY A 138 12.70 14.00 18.43
CA GLY A 138 13.36 14.88 17.45
C GLY A 138 13.50 16.35 17.85
N ALA A 139 13.43 16.66 19.15
CA ALA A 139 13.72 17.98 19.70
C ALA A 139 14.99 17.97 20.56
#